data_AF-X1L681-F1
#
_entry.id   AF-X1L681-F1
#
_cell.length_a   1.000
_cell.length_b   1.000
_cell.length_c   1.000
_cell.angle_alpha   90.00
_cell.angle_beta   90.00
_cell.angle_gamma   90.00
#
_symmetry.space_group_name_H-M   'P 1'
#
loop_
_entity.id
_entity.type
_entity.pdbx_description
1 polymer ?
#
loop_
_entity_poly.entity_id
_entity_poly.type
_entity_poly.pdbx_seq_one_letter_code
_entity_poly.pdbx_strand_id
1 'polypeptide(L)'
;MIKRLSKFSFQSFEKDKGFTLIELLVVIAIVGLLASITLVAIKKAGEKAKWARMLQFSSSLYHALGAGLVGEWRFEEGANGTCADGKDVCDTSGYENNGEWNGTGTHWADNDVSELGTAGQFNGSNDYIEILDSGTLDGMNELTIQLWFRIDNLSSNQIQWQLEKERSYSLGYISQSASVGDNQSIFLVWIEGCNCYHRLRVDLPDTLKVGRWYQ
;
A
#
# COMPACT_ATOMS: atom_id res chain seq x y z
N MET A 1 55.40 23.50 -31.52
CA MET A 1 54.23 24.25 -32.02
C MET A 1 53.22 24.34 -30.87
N ILE A 2 53.13 25.47 -30.17
CA ILE A 2 52.20 25.67 -29.04
C ILE A 2 51.30 26.84 -29.42
N LYS A 3 50.01 26.57 -29.69
CA LYS A 3 49.00 27.61 -29.94
C LYS A 3 48.51 28.17 -28.61
N ARG A 4 48.76 29.46 -28.38
CA ARG A 4 48.23 30.23 -27.25
C ARG A 4 46.73 30.46 -27.49
N LEU A 5 45.88 29.88 -26.63
CA LEU A 5 44.43 30.10 -26.66
C LEU A 5 44.13 31.55 -26.23
N SER A 6 43.43 32.26 -27.11
CA SER A 6 43.04 33.65 -26.95
C SER A 6 41.89 33.80 -25.95
N LYS A 7 42.14 34.57 -24.89
CA LYS A 7 41.21 35.41 -24.11
C LYS A 7 39.75 34.92 -24.00
N PHE A 8 39.42 34.35 -22.85
CA PHE A 8 38.05 34.47 -22.31
C PHE A 8 37.83 35.94 -21.95
N SER A 9 37.07 36.64 -22.80
CA SER A 9 36.60 38.00 -22.57
C SER A 9 35.41 37.95 -21.62
N PHE A 10 35.58 38.38 -20.37
CA PHE A 10 34.47 38.61 -19.45
C PHE A 10 33.72 39.84 -19.95
N GLN A 11 32.58 39.66 -20.63
CA GLN A 11 31.69 40.77 -20.95
C GLN A 11 31.19 41.36 -19.62
N SER A 12 31.55 42.62 -19.35
CA SER A 12 30.97 43.37 -18.24
C SER A 12 29.49 43.56 -18.52
N PHE A 13 28.63 43.13 -17.60
CA PHE A 13 27.22 43.54 -17.63
C PHE A 13 27.18 45.07 -17.60
N GLU A 14 26.74 45.69 -18.69
CA GLU A 14 26.35 47.10 -18.67
C GLU A 14 25.30 47.27 -17.57
N LYS A 15 25.43 48.36 -16.82
CA LYS A 15 24.60 48.65 -15.64
C LYS A 15 23.20 49.06 -16.09
N ASP A 16 22.44 48.09 -16.57
CA ASP A 16 21.03 48.23 -16.79
C ASP A 16 20.30 48.39 -15.44
N LYS A 17 19.24 49.18 -15.46
CA LYS A 17 18.55 49.77 -14.30
C LYS A 17 18.34 48.77 -13.14
N GLY A 18 18.66 49.20 -11.92
CA GLY A 18 18.38 48.42 -10.70
C GLY A 18 16.88 48.32 -10.42
N PHE A 19 16.45 47.19 -9.86
CA PHE A 19 15.06 46.96 -9.47
C PHE A 19 14.65 47.83 -8.28
N THR A 20 13.42 48.34 -8.29
CA THR A 20 12.85 49.05 -7.15
C THR A 20 12.46 48.06 -6.05
N LEU A 21 12.51 48.50 -4.79
CA LEU A 21 12.13 47.65 -3.64
C LEU A 21 10.68 47.18 -3.71
N ILE A 22 9.78 48.00 -4.25
CA ILE A 22 8.37 47.65 -4.40
C ILE A 22 8.16 46.58 -5.48
N GLU A 23 8.93 46.60 -6.57
CA GLU A 23 8.88 45.55 -7.60
C GLU A 23 9.29 44.20 -7.02
N LEU A 24 10.40 44.16 -6.28
CA LEU A 24 10.87 42.91 -5.68
C LEU A 24 9.86 42.38 -4.64
N LEU A 25 9.25 43.27 -3.86
CA LEU A 25 8.25 42.90 -2.85
C LEU A 25 7.00 42.28 -3.47
N VAL A 26 6.49 42.88 -4.55
CA VAL A 26 5.33 42.35 -5.27
C VAL A 26 5.65 40.99 -5.91
N VAL A 27 6.86 40.80 -6.43
CA VAL A 27 7.27 39.53 -7.03
C VAL A 27 7.29 38.39 -6.01
N ILE A 28 7.93 38.57 -4.86
CA ILE A 28 7.95 37.51 -3.83
C ILE A 28 6.56 37.26 -3.25
N ALA A 29 5.70 38.28 -3.20
CA ALA A 29 4.31 38.12 -2.78
C ALA A 29 3.50 37.26 -3.77
N ILE A 30 3.64 37.51 -5.08
CA ILE A 30 2.93 36.73 -6.11
C ILE A 30 3.50 35.32 -6.21
N VAL A 31 4.83 35.15 -6.19
CA VAL A 31 5.46 33.81 -6.23
C VAL A 31 5.06 33.00 -4.99
N GLY A 32 5.03 33.61 -3.80
CA GLY A 32 4.56 32.95 -2.57
C GLY A 32 3.10 32.48 -2.67
N LEU A 33 2.23 33.31 -3.23
CA LEU A 33 0.84 32.96 -3.47
C LEU A 33 0.70 31.80 -4.47
N LEU A 34 1.40 31.86 -5.61
CA LEU A 34 1.37 30.80 -6.62
C LEU A 34 2.01 29.49 -6.12
N ALA A 35 3.09 29.58 -5.35
CA ALA A 35 3.77 28.44 -4.73
C ALA A 35 2.84 27.69 -3.75
N SER A 36 2.00 28.42 -3.00
CA SER A 36 1.07 27.80 -2.06
C SER A 36 0.02 26.92 -2.76
N ILE A 37 -0.56 27.41 -3.86
CA ILE A 37 -1.58 26.70 -4.64
C ILE A 37 -0.97 25.48 -5.34
N THR A 38 0.21 25.65 -5.94
CA THR A 38 0.90 24.58 -6.66
C THR A 38 1.36 23.44 -5.74
N LEU A 39 1.80 23.73 -4.51
CA LEU A 39 2.23 22.69 -3.56
C LEU A 39 1.08 21.73 -3.21
N VAL A 40 -0.14 22.25 -3.00
CA VAL A 40 -1.31 21.42 -2.70
C VAL A 40 -1.65 20.52 -3.90
N ALA A 41 -1.57 21.04 -5.12
CA ALA A 41 -1.78 20.25 -6.34
C ALA A 41 -0.73 19.13 -6.50
N ILE A 42 0.55 19.40 -6.20
CA ILE A 42 1.62 18.40 -6.26
C ILE A 42 1.42 17.29 -5.23
N LYS A 43 0.98 17.60 -4.01
CA LYS A 43 0.69 16.58 -2.98
C LYS A 43 -0.40 15.61 -3.45
N LYS A 44 -1.52 16.13 -3.94
CA LYS A 44 -2.62 15.31 -4.49
C LYS A 44 -2.18 14.48 -5.70
N ALA A 45 -1.39 15.08 -6.61
CA ALA A 45 -0.87 14.37 -7.78
C ALA A 45 0.12 13.24 -7.38
N GLY A 46 0.94 13.46 -6.36
CA GLY A 46 1.86 12.46 -5.83
C GLY A 46 1.14 11.25 -5.22
N GLU A 47 0.03 11.48 -4.51
CA GLU A 47 -0.80 10.40 -3.98
C GLU A 47 -1.45 9.59 -5.11
N LYS A 48 -2.05 10.26 -6.12
CA LYS A 48 -2.57 9.60 -7.32
C LYS A 48 -1.52 8.78 -8.07
N ALA A 49 -0.30 9.31 -8.19
CA ALA A 49 0.79 8.60 -8.84
C ALA A 49 1.23 7.35 -8.06
N LYS A 50 1.14 7.36 -6.72
CA LYS A 50 1.41 6.17 -5.90
C LYS A 50 0.37 5.08 -6.16
N TRP A 51 -0.91 5.43 -6.18
CA TRP A 51 -2.00 4.50 -6.50
C TRP A 51 -1.84 3.89 -7.90
N ALA A 52 -1.57 4.72 -8.91
CA ALA A 52 -1.37 4.24 -10.27
C ALA A 52 -0.21 3.23 -10.38
N ARG A 53 0.87 3.44 -9.62
CA ARG A 53 1.99 2.47 -9.56
C ARG A 53 1.58 1.18 -8.85
N MET A 54 0.85 1.27 -7.75
CA MET A 54 0.38 0.09 -7.01
C MET A 54 -0.54 -0.78 -7.87
N LEU A 55 -1.49 -0.16 -8.59
CA LEU A 55 -2.36 -0.86 -9.54
C LEU A 55 -1.56 -1.51 -10.68
N GLN A 56 -0.60 -0.79 -11.25
CA GLN A 56 0.24 -1.32 -12.33
C GLN A 56 1.08 -2.51 -11.86
N PHE A 57 1.59 -2.47 -10.63
CA PHE A 57 2.31 -3.57 -10.02
C PHE A 57 1.39 -4.79 -9.83
N SER A 58 0.18 -4.59 -9.27
CA SER A 58 -0.82 -5.65 -9.11
C SER A 58 -1.17 -6.31 -10.44
N SER A 59 -1.43 -5.51 -11.48
CA SER A 59 -1.69 -6.02 -12.83
C SER A 59 -0.49 -6.78 -13.41
N SER A 60 0.73 -6.32 -13.15
CA SER A 60 1.93 -7.04 -13.60
C SER A 60 2.09 -8.40 -12.93
N LEU A 61 1.76 -8.52 -11.64
CA LEU A 61 1.77 -9.80 -10.93
C LEU A 61 0.66 -10.71 -11.45
N TYR A 62 -0.54 -10.18 -11.68
CA TYR A 62 -1.64 -10.95 -12.28
C TYR A 62 -1.25 -11.52 -13.65
N HIS A 63 -0.59 -10.73 -14.50
CA HIS A 63 -0.13 -11.22 -15.81
C HIS A 63 1.02 -12.23 -15.71
N ALA A 64 1.91 -12.10 -14.72
CA ALA A 64 3.03 -13.01 -14.54
C ALA A 64 2.63 -14.33 -13.87
N LEU A 65 1.67 -14.29 -12.94
CA LEU A 65 1.34 -15.38 -12.02
C LEU A 65 -0.12 -15.84 -12.10
N GLY A 66 -0.94 -15.25 -12.97
CA GLY A 66 -2.38 -15.53 -13.03
C GLY A 66 -2.74 -17.00 -13.27
N ALA A 67 -1.85 -17.78 -13.90
CA ALA A 67 -2.04 -19.23 -14.07
C ALA A 67 -1.90 -20.05 -12.77
N GLY A 68 -1.24 -19.49 -11.74
CA GLY A 68 -1.10 -20.09 -10.41
C GLY A 68 -1.87 -19.35 -9.31
N LEU A 69 -2.74 -18.40 -9.69
CA LEU A 69 -3.57 -17.65 -8.76
C LEU A 69 -4.69 -18.54 -8.24
N VAL A 70 -4.66 -18.85 -6.93
CA VAL A 70 -5.65 -19.73 -6.27
C VAL A 70 -6.67 -18.96 -5.42
N GLY A 71 -6.54 -17.64 -5.31
CA GLY A 71 -7.48 -16.79 -4.59
C GLY A 71 -7.25 -15.32 -4.89
N GLU A 72 -8.31 -14.59 -5.25
CA GLU A 72 -8.29 -13.15 -5.46
C GLU A 72 -9.60 -12.52 -4.97
N TRP A 73 -9.53 -11.79 -3.86
CA TRP A 73 -10.64 -11.07 -3.27
C TRP A 73 -10.45 -9.56 -3.46
N ARG A 74 -11.29 -8.97 -4.32
CA ARG A 74 -11.12 -7.58 -4.77
C ARG A 74 -11.88 -6.56 -3.94
N PHE A 75 -12.90 -6.99 -3.20
CA PHE A 75 -13.79 -6.13 -2.41
C PHE A 75 -14.55 -5.07 -3.22
N GLU A 76 -14.80 -5.33 -4.51
CA GLU A 76 -15.54 -4.40 -5.38
C GLU A 76 -17.06 -4.61 -5.36
N GLU A 77 -17.51 -5.62 -4.61
CA GLU A 77 -18.91 -5.97 -4.49
C GLU A 77 -19.68 -4.97 -3.62
N GLY A 78 -19.02 -4.43 -2.59
CA GLY A 78 -19.54 -3.39 -1.70
C GLY A 78 -20.77 -3.77 -0.88
N ALA A 79 -21.19 -5.03 -0.94
CA ALA A 79 -22.35 -5.55 -0.24
C ALA A 79 -22.26 -7.07 -0.05
N ASN A 80 -22.95 -7.53 1.00
CA ASN A 80 -23.07 -8.94 1.36
C ASN A 80 -23.96 -9.74 0.38
N GLY A 81 -23.71 -11.04 0.30
CA GLY A 81 -24.50 -11.98 -0.50
C GLY A 81 -24.47 -11.77 -2.01
N THR A 82 -23.39 -11.19 -2.54
CA THR A 82 -23.25 -10.83 -3.96
C THR A 82 -22.59 -11.92 -4.80
N CYS A 83 -21.92 -12.88 -4.16
CA CYS A 83 -21.29 -14.00 -4.86
C CYS A 83 -22.32 -15.00 -5.37
N ALA A 84 -21.94 -15.81 -6.37
CA ALA A 84 -22.85 -16.77 -7.00
C ALA A 84 -23.40 -17.83 -6.04
N ASP A 85 -22.65 -18.15 -4.99
CA ASP A 85 -23.00 -19.06 -3.91
C ASP A 85 -23.66 -18.36 -2.69
N GLY A 86 -23.91 -17.05 -2.80
CA GLY A 86 -24.49 -16.24 -1.73
C GLY A 86 -23.50 -15.81 -0.64
N LYS A 87 -22.19 -16.02 -0.84
CA LYS A 87 -21.15 -15.46 0.02
C LYS A 87 -20.99 -13.96 -0.16
N ASP A 88 -20.27 -13.34 0.76
CA ASP A 88 -20.14 -11.89 0.82
C ASP A 88 -18.96 -11.36 0.02
N VAL A 89 -17.83 -12.07 0.02
CA VAL A 89 -16.57 -11.62 -0.59
C VAL A 89 -16.19 -12.60 -1.68
N CYS A 90 -16.21 -12.16 -2.93
CA CYS A 90 -16.09 -13.09 -4.06
C CYS A 90 -14.64 -13.34 -4.44
N ASP A 91 -14.32 -14.60 -4.66
CA ASP A 91 -13.07 -15.03 -5.26
C ASP A 91 -13.16 -14.97 -6.78
N THR A 92 -12.29 -14.15 -7.37
CA THR A 92 -12.21 -13.91 -8.81
C THR A 92 -11.12 -14.73 -9.51
N SER A 93 -10.41 -15.60 -8.76
CA SER A 93 -9.39 -16.50 -9.30
C SER A 93 -9.95 -17.66 -10.14
N GLY A 94 -11.24 -17.99 -9.96
CA GLY A 94 -11.92 -19.12 -10.58
C GLY A 94 -11.93 -20.41 -9.76
N TYR A 95 -11.43 -20.38 -8.51
CA TYR A 95 -11.44 -21.52 -7.60
C TYR A 95 -12.58 -21.50 -6.56
N GLU A 96 -13.45 -20.49 -6.62
CA GLU A 96 -14.64 -20.36 -5.76
C GLU A 96 -14.30 -20.35 -4.26
N ASN A 97 -13.11 -19.86 -3.89
CA ASN A 97 -12.72 -19.68 -2.49
C ASN A 97 -13.39 -18.43 -1.89
N ASN A 98 -14.71 -18.29 -2.05
CA ASN A 98 -15.47 -17.13 -1.58
C ASN A 98 -15.46 -17.04 -0.05
N GLY A 99 -15.47 -15.80 0.45
CA GLY A 99 -15.41 -15.49 1.88
C GLY A 99 -16.76 -15.08 2.47
N GLU A 100 -16.99 -15.44 3.73
CA GLU A 100 -18.11 -14.97 4.55
C GLU A 100 -17.62 -13.92 5.55
N TRP A 101 -18.32 -12.79 5.67
CA TRP A 101 -18.03 -11.87 6.74
C TRP A 101 -18.53 -12.39 8.09
N ASN A 102 -17.65 -12.33 9.08
CA ASN A 102 -17.98 -12.56 10.48
C ASN A 102 -17.68 -11.30 11.28
N GLY A 103 -18.37 -11.15 12.41
CA GLY A 103 -18.22 -9.99 13.29
C GLY A 103 -19.46 -9.12 13.35
N THR A 104 -19.28 -7.84 13.64
CA THR A 104 -20.40 -6.91 13.89
C THR A 104 -20.10 -5.52 13.37
N GLY A 105 -21.12 -4.87 12.82
CA GLY A 105 -21.04 -3.49 12.36
C GLY A 105 -20.97 -3.42 10.83
N THR A 106 -20.26 -2.42 10.32
CA THR A 106 -20.12 -2.19 8.87
C THR A 106 -18.82 -2.83 8.39
N HIS A 107 -18.93 -3.81 7.50
CA HIS A 107 -17.78 -4.54 6.95
C HIS A 107 -17.27 -3.97 5.61
N TRP A 108 -17.99 -3.03 5.02
CA TRP A 108 -17.61 -2.41 3.75
C TRP A 108 -17.28 -0.93 3.99
N ALA A 109 -16.05 -0.55 3.66
CA ALA A 109 -15.63 0.84 3.64
C ALA A 109 -16.24 1.54 2.43
N ASP A 110 -16.94 2.66 2.64
CA ASP A 110 -17.46 3.49 1.56
C ASP A 110 -16.34 3.94 0.60
N ASN A 111 -16.72 4.24 -0.64
CA ASN A 111 -15.87 4.63 -1.77
C ASN A 111 -14.99 5.88 -1.53
N ASP A 112 -15.10 6.54 -0.37
CA ASP A 112 -14.27 7.68 0.03
C ASP A 112 -12.89 7.26 0.57
N VAL A 113 -12.67 5.97 0.87
CA VAL A 113 -11.43 5.49 1.49
C VAL A 113 -10.33 5.19 0.45
N SER A 114 -10.69 5.00 -0.81
CA SER A 114 -9.73 4.90 -1.91
C SER A 114 -10.39 5.35 -3.21
N GLU A 115 -9.73 6.19 -4.03
CA GLU A 115 -10.18 6.51 -5.39
C GLU A 115 -10.16 5.27 -6.34
N LEU A 116 -10.14 4.05 -5.78
CA LEU A 116 -9.89 2.76 -6.43
C LEU A 116 -11.09 1.83 -6.41
N GLY A 117 -12.07 2.06 -5.53
CA GLY A 117 -13.20 1.16 -5.35
C GLY A 117 -13.61 1.05 -3.88
N THR A 118 -14.34 -0.01 -3.59
CA THR A 118 -14.79 -0.36 -2.24
C THR A 118 -13.72 -1.23 -1.55
N ALA A 119 -13.76 -1.35 -0.22
CA ALA A 119 -12.81 -2.18 0.52
C ALA A 119 -13.45 -2.83 1.74
N GLY A 120 -12.82 -3.88 2.27
CA GLY A 120 -13.18 -4.42 3.58
C GLY A 120 -12.83 -3.46 4.73
N GLN A 121 -13.77 -3.21 5.63
CA GLN A 121 -13.59 -2.46 6.86
C GLN A 121 -13.65 -3.42 8.05
N PHE A 122 -12.61 -3.37 8.89
CA PHE A 122 -12.49 -4.22 10.06
C PHE A 122 -12.53 -3.36 11.32
N ASN A 123 -13.44 -3.65 12.24
CA ASN A 123 -13.62 -2.88 13.48
C ASN A 123 -12.49 -3.08 14.53
N GLY A 124 -11.55 -4.00 14.28
CA GLY A 124 -10.42 -4.30 15.15
C GLY A 124 -10.77 -5.08 16.42
N SER A 125 -12.00 -5.58 16.55
CA SER A 125 -12.50 -6.33 17.70
C SER A 125 -12.82 -7.78 17.34
N ASN A 126 -13.72 -8.00 16.39
CA ASN A 126 -14.23 -9.34 16.05
C ASN A 126 -14.47 -9.56 14.55
N ASP A 127 -14.16 -8.58 13.70
CA ASP A 127 -14.39 -8.71 12.27
C ASP A 127 -13.28 -9.53 11.61
N TYR A 128 -13.69 -10.50 10.81
CA TYR A 128 -12.81 -11.28 9.94
C TYR A 128 -13.62 -11.86 8.78
N ILE A 129 -12.92 -12.28 7.74
CA ILE A 129 -13.51 -13.01 6.61
C ILE A 129 -13.10 -14.45 6.77
N GLU A 130 -14.07 -15.35 6.79
CA GLU A 130 -13.84 -16.79 6.79
C GLU A 130 -13.91 -17.29 5.36
N ILE A 131 -12.84 -17.92 4.89
CA ILE A 131 -12.82 -18.72 3.67
C ILE A 131 -12.84 -20.17 4.12
N LEU A 132 -13.82 -20.94 3.63
CA LEU A 132 -13.89 -22.37 3.95
C LEU A 132 -12.66 -23.10 3.43
N ASP A 133 -12.20 -24.09 4.20
CA ASP A 133 -11.00 -24.83 3.83
C ASP A 133 -11.15 -25.50 2.46
N SER A 134 -10.10 -25.38 1.65
CA SER A 134 -10.08 -25.79 0.26
C SER A 134 -8.69 -26.30 -0.08
N GLY A 135 -8.63 -27.47 -0.71
CA GLY A 135 -7.38 -28.10 -1.15
C GLY A 135 -6.59 -27.27 -2.17
N THR A 136 -7.23 -26.27 -2.80
CA THR A 136 -6.57 -25.33 -3.72
C THR A 136 -5.65 -24.34 -2.99
N LEU A 137 -5.88 -24.13 -1.69
CA LEU A 137 -5.08 -23.25 -0.82
C LEU A 137 -4.00 -24.03 -0.05
N ASP A 138 -3.87 -25.33 -0.29
CA ASP A 138 -2.94 -26.22 0.42
C ASP A 138 -1.65 -26.48 -0.37
N GLY A 139 -0.57 -26.77 0.36
CA GLY A 139 0.57 -27.53 -0.17
C GLY A 139 1.33 -26.87 -1.33
N MET A 140 1.26 -25.55 -1.46
CA MET A 140 1.98 -24.81 -2.50
C MET A 140 3.51 -24.93 -2.31
N ASN A 141 4.22 -25.32 -3.37
CA ASN A 141 5.69 -25.39 -3.36
C ASN A 141 6.34 -24.00 -3.27
N GLU A 142 5.68 -23.00 -3.85
CA GLU A 142 6.08 -21.60 -3.82
C GLU A 142 4.83 -20.76 -3.52
N LEU A 143 4.97 -19.77 -2.63
CA LEU A 143 3.86 -18.95 -2.17
C LEU A 143 4.17 -17.48 -2.45
N THR A 144 3.25 -16.81 -3.17
CA THR A 144 3.24 -15.36 -3.32
C THR A 144 1.94 -14.84 -2.74
N ILE A 145 2.02 -13.89 -1.82
CA ILE A 145 0.86 -13.19 -1.25
C ILE A 145 1.02 -11.72 -1.57
N GLN A 146 -0.05 -11.12 -2.06
CA GLN A 146 -0.16 -9.69 -2.28
C GLN A 146 -1.50 -9.22 -1.71
N LEU A 147 -1.49 -8.14 -0.92
CA LEU A 147 -2.72 -7.56 -0.40
C LEU A 147 -2.56 -6.05 -0.24
N TRP A 148 -3.69 -5.36 -0.25
CA TRP A 148 -3.74 -3.93 0.01
C TRP A 148 -4.35 -3.74 1.38
N PHE A 149 -3.69 -2.95 2.24
CA PHE A 149 -4.18 -2.74 3.59
C PHE A 149 -3.95 -1.30 4.04
N ARG A 150 -4.88 -0.81 4.85
CA ARG A 150 -4.79 0.47 5.54
C ARG A 150 -4.97 0.23 7.02
N ILE A 151 -4.05 0.78 7.81
CA ILE A 151 -4.09 0.68 9.25
C ILE A 151 -4.73 1.94 9.81
N ASP A 152 -5.82 1.80 10.58
CA ASP A 152 -6.43 2.92 11.30
C ASP A 152 -5.97 3.04 12.76
N ASN A 153 -5.39 1.97 13.32
CA ASN A 153 -4.81 1.99 14.66
C ASN A 153 -3.59 1.05 14.74
N LEU A 154 -2.50 1.54 15.32
CA LEU A 154 -1.31 0.73 15.61
C LEU A 154 -1.38 0.21 17.05
N SER A 155 -1.75 -1.06 17.23
CA SER A 155 -1.63 -1.74 18.52
C SER A 155 -0.17 -2.00 18.86
N SER A 156 0.27 -1.69 20.07
CA SER A 156 1.61 -2.04 20.55
C SER A 156 1.66 -3.50 21.03
N ASN A 157 2.82 -4.14 20.89
CA ASN A 157 3.15 -5.46 21.48
C ASN A 157 2.23 -6.65 21.10
N GLN A 158 1.52 -6.57 19.98
CA GLN A 158 0.75 -7.69 19.42
C GLN A 158 1.04 -7.80 17.92
N ILE A 159 1.11 -9.03 17.45
CA ILE A 159 1.08 -9.34 16.02
C ILE A 159 -0.35 -9.14 15.53
N GLN A 160 -0.50 -8.40 14.44
CA GLN A 160 -1.77 -8.25 13.73
C GLN A 160 -1.70 -9.08 12.44
N TRP A 161 -2.48 -10.16 12.40
CA TRP A 161 -2.62 -11.00 11.22
C TRP A 161 -3.56 -10.34 10.23
N GLN A 162 -3.14 -10.22 8.98
CA GLN A 162 -3.99 -9.73 7.87
C GLN A 162 -4.50 -10.88 7.03
N LEU A 163 -3.77 -12.00 7.04
CA LEU A 163 -4.16 -13.24 6.40
C LEU A 163 -3.60 -14.40 7.23
N GLU A 164 -4.43 -15.42 7.44
CA GLU A 164 -4.02 -16.66 8.09
C GLU A 164 -4.72 -17.84 7.42
N LYS A 165 -3.93 -18.87 7.10
CA LYS A 165 -4.42 -20.23 6.86
C LYS A 165 -3.92 -21.11 7.98
N GLU A 166 -4.85 -21.71 8.71
CA GLU A 166 -4.53 -22.46 9.93
C GLU A 166 -3.44 -23.50 9.66
N ARG A 167 -2.41 -23.48 10.51
CA ARG A 167 -1.27 -24.43 10.47
C ARG A 167 -0.50 -24.47 9.15
N SER A 168 -0.66 -23.47 8.28
CA SER A 168 -0.01 -23.46 6.97
C SER A 168 0.83 -22.20 6.80
N TYR A 169 0.21 -21.04 6.68
CA TYR A 169 0.92 -19.79 6.47
C TYR A 169 0.12 -18.60 6.99
N SER A 170 0.83 -17.54 7.37
CA SER A 170 0.21 -16.31 7.85
C SER A 170 1.07 -15.09 7.54
N LEU A 171 0.39 -13.99 7.20
CA LEU A 171 0.99 -12.70 6.90
C LEU A 171 0.47 -11.69 7.91
N GLY A 172 1.39 -10.98 8.55
CA GLY A 172 1.03 -9.98 9.55
C GLY A 172 2.10 -8.92 9.74
N TYR A 173 1.78 -7.95 10.59
CA TYR A 173 2.70 -6.89 10.98
C TYR A 173 2.76 -6.72 12.50
N ILE A 174 3.81 -6.05 12.95
CA ILE A 174 3.97 -5.64 14.34
C ILE A 174 4.54 -4.22 14.39
N SER A 175 3.95 -3.38 15.26
CA SER A 175 4.30 -1.95 15.36
C SER A 175 5.38 -1.66 16.41
N GLN A 176 5.55 -2.54 17.39
CA GLN A 176 6.58 -2.46 18.42
C GLN A 176 6.73 -3.83 19.07
N SER A 177 7.96 -4.31 19.26
CA SER A 177 8.20 -5.53 20.03
C SER A 177 9.51 -5.46 20.80
N ALA A 178 9.41 -5.75 22.10
CA ALA A 178 10.55 -5.79 23.01
C ALA A 178 11.63 -6.82 22.60
N SER A 179 11.29 -7.84 21.80
CA SER A 179 12.23 -8.86 21.31
C SER A 179 12.88 -8.52 19.95
N VAL A 180 12.43 -7.44 19.32
CA VAL A 180 12.63 -7.12 17.89
C VAL A 180 13.31 -5.75 17.70
N GLY A 181 13.49 -5.00 18.80
CA GLY A 181 13.78 -3.57 18.80
C GLY A 181 12.49 -2.77 18.57
N ASP A 182 12.50 -1.46 18.83
CA ASP A 182 11.35 -0.57 18.59
C ASP A 182 10.99 -0.40 17.10
N ASN A 183 11.50 -1.25 16.21
CA ASN A 183 11.27 -1.20 14.78
C ASN A 183 9.97 -1.91 14.39
N GLN A 184 9.29 -1.31 13.43
CA GLN A 184 8.11 -1.89 12.80
C GLN A 184 8.52 -2.90 11.73
N SER A 185 7.83 -4.03 11.68
CA SER A 185 8.16 -5.10 10.77
C SER A 185 6.91 -5.75 10.19
N ILE A 186 7.04 -6.22 8.95
CA ILE A 186 6.10 -7.16 8.32
C ILE A 186 6.76 -8.54 8.34
N PHE A 187 5.98 -9.59 8.57
CA PHE A 187 6.46 -10.96 8.54
C PHE A 187 5.52 -11.88 7.78
N LEU A 188 6.14 -12.83 7.08
CA LEU A 188 5.50 -14.01 6.55
C LEU A 188 5.97 -15.20 7.38
N VAL A 189 5.02 -15.99 7.88
CA VAL A 189 5.28 -17.23 8.60
C VAL A 189 4.69 -18.38 7.79
N TRP A 190 5.41 -19.49 7.69
CA TRP A 190 4.88 -20.72 7.11
C TRP A 190 5.37 -21.95 7.87
N ILE A 191 4.62 -23.04 7.74
CA ILE A 191 4.89 -24.32 8.38
C ILE A 191 5.15 -25.36 7.29
N GLU A 192 6.23 -26.09 7.44
CA GLU A 192 6.56 -27.24 6.60
C GLU A 192 6.26 -28.56 7.34
N GLY A 193 6.15 -29.67 6.61
CA GLY A 193 5.65 -30.96 7.08
C GLY A 193 6.31 -31.59 8.33
N CYS A 194 7.37 -31.00 8.88
CA CYS A 194 7.94 -31.32 10.18
C CYS A 194 7.37 -30.51 11.37
N ASN A 195 6.31 -29.71 11.16
CA ASN A 195 5.88 -28.63 12.07
C ASN A 195 7.02 -27.61 12.34
N CYS A 196 7.90 -27.45 11.36
CA CYS A 196 8.98 -26.48 11.42
C CYS A 196 8.44 -25.11 11.02
N TYR A 197 8.60 -24.13 11.91
CA TYR A 197 8.18 -22.75 11.66
C TYR A 197 9.29 -21.98 10.96
N HIS A 198 8.98 -21.43 9.81
CA HIS A 198 9.83 -20.49 9.10
C HIS A 198 9.24 -19.09 9.21
N ARG A 199 10.11 -18.09 9.31
CA ARG A 199 9.71 -16.68 9.36
C ARG A 199 10.62 -15.87 8.46
N LEU A 200 10.02 -15.18 7.50
CA LEU A 200 10.65 -14.07 6.81
C LEU A 200 10.23 -12.78 7.51
N ARG A 201 11.20 -11.93 7.86
CA ARG A 201 10.96 -10.62 8.46
C ARG A 201 11.55 -9.56 7.55
N VAL A 202 10.76 -8.52 7.30
CA VAL A 202 11.21 -7.31 6.61
C VAL A 202 11.05 -6.15 7.58
N ASP A 203 12.18 -5.53 7.95
CA ASP A 203 12.18 -4.29 8.71
C ASP A 203 11.89 -3.13 7.77
N LEU A 204 10.89 -2.34 8.14
CA LEU A 204 10.45 -1.24 7.29
C LEU A 204 11.39 -0.04 7.47
N PRO A 205 11.92 0.53 6.37
CA PRO A 205 12.82 1.68 6.44
C PRO A 205 12.09 2.95 6.91
N ASP A 206 10.78 3.02 6.67
CA ASP A 206 9.87 4.05 7.17
C ASP A 206 8.84 3.40 8.09
N THR A 207 8.46 4.09 9.17
CA THR A 207 7.36 3.62 10.03
C THR A 207 6.04 3.59 9.25
N LEU A 208 5.30 2.48 9.38
CA LEU A 208 3.88 2.41 9.09
C LEU A 208 3.18 3.57 9.81
N LYS A 209 2.47 4.34 9.02
CA LYS A 209 1.63 5.45 9.45
C LYS A 209 0.18 5.04 9.31
N VAL A 210 -0.59 5.40 10.32
CA VAL A 210 -2.05 5.31 10.35
C VAL A 210 -2.66 6.13 9.21
N GLY A 211 -3.77 5.65 8.66
CA GLY A 211 -4.57 6.34 7.66
C GLY A 211 -3.96 6.33 6.25
N ARG A 212 -2.98 5.45 6.00
CA ARG A 212 -2.36 5.26 4.68
C ARG A 212 -2.52 3.82 4.22
N TRP A 213 -2.72 3.64 2.92
CA TRP A 213 -2.65 2.29 2.36
C TRP A 213 -1.23 1.88 1.99
N TYR A 214 -1.02 0.59 2.05
CA TYR A 214 0.18 -0.15 1.70
C TYR A 214 -0.18 -1.33 0.80
N GLN A 215 0.83 -1.84 0.10
CA GLN A 215 0.81 -3.01 -0.76
C GLN A 215 2.07 -3.82 -0.49
#